data_AF-A0A3D2I2V5-F1
#
_entry.id   AF-A0A3D2I2V5-F1
#
_cell.length_a   1.000
_cell.length_b   1.000
_cell.length_c   1.000
_cell.angle_alpha   90.00
_cell.angle_beta   90.00
_cell.angle_gamma   90.00
#
_symmetry.space_group_name_H-M   'P 1'
#
loop_
_entity.id
_entity.type
_entity.pdbx_description
1 polymer ?
#
loop_
_entity_poly.entity_id
_entity_poly.type
_entity_poly.pdbx_seq_one_letter_code
_entity_poly.pdbx_strand_id
1 'polypeptide(L)' 'FWKNKTSFFTLIVLFAQNLEEVRKIPVKEIKQTLEEFQNVNESEWEKYNEASRQGVNDKKVRELREQILFKLLLGKQ' A
#
# COMPACT_ATOMS: atom_id res chain seq x y z
N PHE A 1 -0.71 11.75 -3.51
CA PHE A 1 -1.26 10.78 -2.54
C PHE A 1 -0.16 9.96 -1.87
N TRP A 2 0.59 9.12 -2.60
CA TRP A 2 1.63 8.23 -2.05
C TRP A 2 2.80 8.90 -1.30
N LYS A 3 3.00 10.21 -1.49
CA LYS A 3 3.99 11.01 -0.76
C LYS A 3 3.49 11.55 0.60
N ASN A 4 2.22 11.30 0.97
CA ASN A 4 1.75 11.66 2.30
C ASN A 4 2.45 10.79 3.35
N LYS A 5 2.61 11.29 4.59
CA LYS A 5 3.35 10.58 5.64
C LYS A 5 2.83 9.16 5.87
N THR A 6 1.51 9.01 5.88
CA THR A 6 0.81 7.77 6.21
C THR A 6 1.06 6.66 5.18
N SER A 7 0.79 6.93 3.90
CA SER A 7 1.01 5.97 2.81
C SER A 7 2.49 5.70 2.56
N PHE A 8 3.34 6.72 2.65
CA PHE A 8 4.79 6.55 2.50
C PHE A 8 5.36 5.64 3.59
N PHE A 9 4.99 5.88 4.86
CA PHE A 9 5.41 5.02 5.96
C PHE A 9 4.92 3.58 5.78
N THR A 10 3.67 3.40 5.38
CA THR A 10 3.09 2.06 5.14
C THR A 10 3.87 1.29 4.07
N LEU A 11 4.20 1.95 2.95
CA LEU A 11 5.01 1.36 1.88
C LEU A 11 6.43 1.00 2.36
N ILE A 12 7.08 1.86 3.15
CA ILE A 12 8.40 1.54 3.72
C ILE A 12 8.34 0.29 4.60
N VAL A 13 7.36 0.21 5.50
CA VAL A 13 7.22 -0.95 6.40
C VAL A 13 6.99 -2.21 5.58
N LEU A 14 6.07 -2.17 4.62
CA LEU A 14 5.78 -3.30 3.74
C LEU A 14 7.03 -3.77 2.99
N PHE A 15 7.79 -2.83 2.41
CA PHE A 15 8.99 -3.15 1.64
C PHE A 15 10.14 -3.66 2.50
N ALA A 16 10.29 -3.11 3.71
CA ALA A 16 11.30 -3.58 4.65
C ALA A 16 10.99 -5.00 5.15
N GLN A 17 9.72 -5.33 5.36
CA GLN A 17 9.28 -6.65 5.83
C GLN A 17 9.34 -7.73 4.75
N ASN A 18 9.21 -7.35 3.47
CA ASN A 18 9.12 -8.27 2.33
C ASN A 18 10.19 -7.95 1.27
N LEU A 19 11.40 -7.63 1.73
CA LEU A 19 12.45 -7.06 0.89
C LEU A 19 12.82 -7.99 -0.27
N GLU A 20 12.89 -9.30 -0.02
CA GLU A 20 13.32 -10.30 -1.01
C GLU A 20 12.26 -10.52 -2.10
N GLU A 21 10.97 -10.43 -1.75
CA GLU A 21 9.87 -10.49 -2.70
C GLU A 21 9.78 -9.20 -3.52
N VAL A 22 9.83 -8.05 -2.85
CA VAL A 22 9.73 -6.74 -3.50
C VAL A 22 10.88 -6.49 -4.47
N ARG A 23 12.09 -6.96 -4.14
CA ARG A 23 13.27 -6.87 -5.04
C ARG A 23 13.09 -7.59 -6.38
N LYS A 24 12.19 -8.57 -6.46
CA LYS A 24 11.89 -9.31 -7.70
C LYS A 24 10.95 -8.53 -8.61
N ILE A 25 10.27 -7.50 -8.10
CA ILE A 25 9.29 -6.73 -8.84
C ILE A 25 9.98 -5.48 -9.44
N PRO A 26 9.91 -5.28 -10.76
CA PRO A 26 10.39 -4.06 -11.39
C PRO A 26 9.71 -2.82 -10.79
N VAL A 27 10.50 -1.77 -10.51
CA VAL A 27 9.99 -0.50 -9.95
C VAL A 27 8.87 0.10 -10.81
N LYS A 28 8.95 -0.06 -12.15
CA LYS A 28 7.91 0.40 -13.07
C LYS A 28 6.57 -0.31 -12.83
N GLU A 29 6.60 -1.60 -12.53
CA GLU A 29 5.42 -2.41 -12.25
C GLU A 29 4.78 -1.99 -10.92
N ILE A 30 5.58 -1.84 -9.86
CA ILE A 30 5.10 -1.31 -8.57
C ILE A 30 4.40 0.04 -8.76
N LYS A 31 5.03 0.95 -9.51
CA LYS A 31 4.46 2.28 -9.78
C LYS A 31 3.13 2.18 -10.54
N GLN A 32 3.10 1.36 -11.59
CA GLN A 32 1.90 1.16 -12.40
C GLN A 32 0.76 0.56 -11.55
N THR A 33 1.03 -0.47 -10.75
CA THR A 33 0.03 -1.08 -9.86
C THR A 33 -0.53 -0.09 -8.85
N LEU A 34 0.29 0.78 -8.27
CA LEU A 34 -0.17 1.82 -7.33
C LEU A 34 -0.98 2.92 -8.02
N GLU A 35 -0.63 3.28 -9.27
CA GLU A 35 -1.40 4.24 -10.07
C GLU A 35 -2.74 3.65 -10.51
N GLU A 36 -2.76 2.40 -10.97
CA GLU A 36 -3.98 1.67 -11.31
C GLU A 36 -4.89 1.57 -10.09
N PHE A 37 -4.38 1.11 -8.94
CA PHE A 37 -5.14 1.01 -7.69
C PHE A 37 -5.82 2.33 -7.28
N GLN A 38 -5.16 3.48 -7.51
CA GLN A 38 -5.74 4.79 -7.23
C GLN A 38 -6.84 5.19 -8.22
N ASN A 39 -6.79 4.67 -9.46
CA ASN A 39 -7.69 5.05 -10.54
C ASN A 39 -8.85 4.05 -10.74
N VAL A 40 -8.80 2.86 -10.14
CA VAL A 40 -9.95 1.95 -10.15
C VAL A 40 -10.98 2.39 -9.11
N ASN A 41 -12.25 2.45 -9.52
CA ASN A 41 -13.37 2.78 -8.64
C ASN A 41 -13.75 1.54 -7.80
N GLU A 42 -12.80 1.04 -7.03
CA GLU A 42 -12.91 -0.19 -6.23
C GLU A 42 -13.11 0.12 -4.75
N SER A 43 -13.91 -0.71 -4.08
CA SER A 43 -14.15 -0.63 -2.63
C SER A 43 -12.86 -0.69 -1.80
N GLU A 44 -11.81 -1.37 -2.30
CA GLU A 44 -10.51 -1.42 -1.61
C GLU A 44 -9.77 -0.08 -1.66
N TRP A 45 -9.84 0.66 -2.78
CA TRP A 45 -9.26 1.99 -2.89
C TRP A 45 -9.93 2.97 -1.92
N GLU A 46 -11.25 2.97 -1.84
CA GLU A 46 -11.99 3.85 -0.93
C GLU A 46 -11.59 3.60 0.53
N LYS A 47 -11.54 2.32 0.94
CA LYS A 47 -11.10 1.91 2.28
C LYS A 47 -9.67 2.36 2.56
N TYR A 48 -8.76 2.17 1.61
CA TYR A 48 -7.37 2.58 1.75
C TYR A 48 -7.25 4.11 1.86
N ASN A 49 -7.94 4.86 0.99
CA ASN A 49 -7.91 6.31 0.95
C ASN A 49 -8.44 6.90 2.27
N GLU A 50 -9.55 6.37 2.79
CA GLU A 50 -10.07 6.76 4.10
C GLU A 50 -9.05 6.48 5.22
N ALA A 51 -8.53 5.26 5.29
CA ALA A 51 -7.53 4.87 6.27
C ALA A 51 -6.25 5.73 6.19
N SER A 52 -5.84 6.16 4.99
CA SER A 52 -4.67 6.99 4.76
C SER A 52 -4.79 8.42 5.31
N ARG A 53 -6.03 8.89 5.52
CA ARG A 53 -6.34 10.20 6.11
C ARG A 53 -6.37 10.17 7.63
N GLN A 54 -6.39 8.98 8.22
CA GLN A 54 -6.35 8.81 9.67
C GLN A 54 -4.91 8.81 10.19
N GLY A 55 -4.76 9.02 11.49
CA GLY A 55 -3.46 9.10 12.16
C GLY A 55 -2.69 7.79 12.11
N VAL A 56 -1.36 7.87 12.01
CA VAL A 56 -0.46 6.70 11.99
C VAL A 56 -0.43 5.90 13.29
N ASN A 57 -0.98 6.45 14.38
CA ASN A 57 -0.95 5.87 15.72
C ASN A 57 -2.05 4.83 15.97
N ASP A 58 -3.10 4.79 15.14
CA ASP A 58 -4.11 3.74 15.26
C ASP A 58 -3.58 2.43 14.66
N LYS A 59 -3.41 1.43 15.52
CA LYS A 59 -2.89 0.11 15.15
C LYS A 59 -3.77 -0.58 14.11
N LYS A 60 -5.10 -0.57 14.28
CA LYS A 60 -6.03 -1.28 13.38
C LYS A 60 -6.00 -0.65 11.99
N VAL A 61 -5.94 0.67 11.94
CA VAL A 61 -5.93 1.42 10.67
C VAL A 61 -4.59 1.25 9.95
N ARG A 62 -3.49 1.11 10.69
CA ARG A 62 -2.20 0.76 10.11
C ARG A 62 -2.21 -0.65 9.52
N GLU A 63 -2.67 -1.64 10.29
CA GLU A 63 -2.78 -3.03 9.83
C GLU A 63 -3.67 -3.15 8.59
N LEU A 64 -4.79 -2.42 8.53
CA LEU A 64 -5.65 -2.36 7.35
C LEU A 64 -4.90 -1.86 6.11
N ARG A 65 -4.15 -0.76 6.23
CA ARG A 65 -3.36 -0.21 5.11
C ARG A 65 -2.28 -1.20 4.66
N GLU A 66 -1.59 -1.83 5.61
CA GLU A 66 -0.56 -2.84 5.33
C GLU A 66 -1.16 -4.05 4.61
N GLN A 67 -2.30 -4.58 5.07
CA GLN A 67 -2.98 -5.71 4.44
C GLN A 67 -3.42 -5.42 3.00
N ILE A 68 -4.01 -4.24 2.75
CA ILE A 68 -4.45 -3.85 1.41
C ILE A 68 -3.24 -3.78 0.47
N LEU A 69 -2.16 -3.10 0.87
CA LEU A 69 -0.97 -2.96 0.01
C LEU A 69 -0.23 -4.29 -0.16
N PHE A 70 -0.19 -5.14 0.88
CA PHE A 70 0.37 -6.48 0.77
C PHE A 70 -0.39 -7.30 -0.27
N LYS A 71 -1.72 -7.35 -0.18
CA LYS A 71 -2.56 -8.07 -1.16
C LYS A 71 -2.36 -7.52 -2.57
N LEU A 72 -2.31 -6.20 -2.71
CA LEU A 72 -2.13 -5.51 -3.99
C LEU A 72 -0.79 -5.85 -4.66
N LEU A 73 0.31 -5.79 -3.92
CA LEU A 73 1.67 -5.86 -4.46
C LEU A 73 2.30 -7.25 -4.40
N LEU A 74 1.91 -8.07 -3.41
CA LEU A 74 2.56 -9.33 -3.07
C LEU A 74 1.59 -10.52 -2.99
N GLY A 75 0.29 -10.27 -2.84
CA GLY A 75 -0.75 -11.32 -2.70
C GLY A 75 -1.20 -11.99 -3.99
N LYS A 76 -0.55 -11.74 -5.13
CA LYS A 76 -0.84 -12.37 -6.43
C LYS A 76 -0.04 -13.67 -6.70
N GLN A 77 0.63 -14.22 -5.69
CA GLN A 77 1.36 -15.50 -5.80
C GLN A 77 0.46 -16.71 -5.67
#